data_AF-A0A1G9PPU6-F1
#
_entry.id   AF-A0A1G9PPU6-F1
#
_cell.length_a   1.000
_cell.length_b   1.000
_cell.length_c   1.000
_cell.angle_alpha   90.00
_cell.angle_beta   90.00
_cell.angle_gamma   90.00
#
_symmetry.space_group_name_H-M   'P 1'
#
loop_
_entity.id
_entity.type
_entity.pdbx_description
1 polymer ?
#
loop_
_entity_poly.entity_id
_entity_poly.type
_entity_poly.pdbx_seq_one_letter_code
_entity_poly.pdbx_strand_id
1 'polypeptide(L)'
;MKTLNSKALNNRKKAMESSKKIVKDYNIFTAPLEVKQKRAMLGATCGTVGVLAGGVFYVVKSYNIATGLIIGGAVTLGVNLATSKVLSKK
;
A
#
# COMPACT_ATOMS: atom_id res chain seq x y z
N MET A 1 -16.08 1.08 45.53
CA MET A 1 -16.40 0.89 44.10
C MET A 1 -15.12 1.01 43.28
N LYS A 2 -14.59 -0.10 42.72
CA LYS A 2 -13.42 -0.05 41.83
C LYS A 2 -13.88 0.58 40.51
N THR A 3 -13.41 1.80 40.32
CA THR A 3 -13.84 2.81 39.36
C THR A 3 -13.76 2.31 37.91
N LEU A 4 -14.69 2.75 37.06
CA LEU A 4 -14.68 2.57 35.60
C LEU A 4 -13.29 2.77 34.96
N ASN A 5 -12.50 3.66 35.56
CA ASN A 5 -11.11 3.92 35.20
C ASN A 5 -10.19 2.68 35.25
N SER A 6 -10.35 1.81 36.24
CA SER A 6 -9.56 0.57 36.36
C SER A 6 -9.87 -0.43 35.25
N LYS A 7 -11.14 -0.48 34.81
CA LYS A 7 -11.59 -1.34 33.70
C LYS A 7 -11.09 -0.83 32.35
N ALA A 8 -11.15 0.49 32.15
CA ALA A 8 -10.57 1.14 30.96
C ALA A 8 -9.04 0.97 30.89
N LEU A 9 -8.34 1.10 32.02
CA LEU A 9 -6.89 0.92 32.11
C LEU A 9 -6.48 -0.53 31.78
N ASN A 10 -7.23 -1.52 32.28
CA ASN A 10 -6.98 -2.93 31.97
C ASN A 10 -7.24 -3.27 30.49
N ASN A 11 -8.28 -2.69 29.87
CA ASN A 11 -8.53 -2.87 28.45
C ASN A 11 -7.42 -2.24 27.59
N ARG A 12 -6.92 -1.06 27.96
CA ARG A 12 -5.76 -0.44 27.29
C ARG A 12 -4.49 -1.27 27.45
N LYS A 13 -4.23 -1.85 28.62
CA LYS A 13 -3.08 -2.76 28.83
C LYS A 13 -3.18 -4.01 27.96
N LYS A 14 -4.36 -4.65 27.89
CA LYS A 14 -4.57 -5.82 27.01
C LYS A 14 -4.38 -5.49 25.53
N ALA A 15 -4.85 -4.32 25.08
CA ALA A 15 -4.63 -3.85 23.71
C ALA A 15 -3.13 -3.62 23.42
N MET A 16 -2.40 -3.00 24.35
CA MET A 16 -0.94 -2.81 24.20
C MET A 16 -0.16 -4.13 24.22
N GLU A 17 -0.54 -5.10 25.05
CA GLU A 17 0.09 -6.42 25.06
C GLU A 17 -0.19 -7.21 23.79
N SER A 18 -1.41 -7.12 23.24
CA SER A 18 -1.75 -7.69 21.94
C SER A 18 -0.93 -7.05 20.82
N SER A 19 -0.81 -5.72 20.80
CA SER A 19 0.03 -5.02 19.83
C SER A 19 1.51 -5.36 19.98
N LYS A 20 2.02 -5.52 21.21
CA LYS A 20 3.42 -5.95 21.44
C LYS A 20 3.68 -7.39 20.99
N LYS A 21 2.71 -8.30 21.10
CA LYS A 21 2.83 -9.66 20.53
C LYS A 21 2.87 -9.61 19.00
N ILE A 22 2.00 -8.82 18.37
CA ILE A 22 1.97 -8.62 16.92
C ILE A 22 3.27 -7.98 16.41
N VAL A 23 3.84 -7.05 17.18
CA VAL A 23 5.11 -6.40 16.84
C VAL A 23 6.31 -7.34 17.06
N LYS A 24 6.30 -8.21 18.07
CA LYS A 24 7.40 -9.17 18.29
C LYS A 24 7.49 -10.23 17.19
N ASP A 25 6.37 -10.63 16.59
CA ASP A 25 6.34 -11.43 15.36
C ASP A 25 6.57 -10.55 14.11
N TYR A 26 7.74 -9.90 14.04
CA TYR A 26 8.18 -9.03 12.92
C TYR A 26 8.11 -9.68 11.52
N ASN A 27 7.82 -10.98 11.43
CA ASN A 27 7.48 -11.68 10.18
C ASN A 27 6.06 -11.35 9.64
N ILE A 28 5.17 -10.76 10.43
CA ILE A 28 3.82 -10.38 9.97
C ILE A 28 3.84 -9.06 9.18
N PHE A 29 4.74 -8.13 9.55
CA PHE A 29 4.91 -6.86 8.81
C PHE A 29 5.71 -7.02 7.51
N THR A 30 6.42 -8.13 7.34
CA THR A 30 7.07 -8.48 6.09
C THR A 30 6.23 -9.51 5.37
N ALA A 31 5.26 -9.04 4.56
CA ALA A 31 4.52 -9.93 3.67
C ALA A 31 5.49 -10.88 2.90
N PRO A 32 5.10 -12.14 2.67
CA PRO A 32 5.92 -13.11 1.94
C PRO A 32 6.40 -12.52 0.61
N LEU A 33 7.58 -12.94 0.14
CA LEU A 33 8.19 -12.41 -1.08
C LEU A 33 7.22 -12.52 -2.28
N GLU A 34 6.52 -13.64 -2.40
CA GLU A 34 5.48 -13.88 -3.41
C GLU A 34 4.33 -12.86 -3.34
N VAL A 35 3.85 -12.53 -2.13
CA VAL A 35 2.77 -11.55 -1.94
C VAL A 35 3.23 -10.15 -2.33
N LYS A 36 4.49 -9.80 -2.02
CA LYS A 36 5.09 -8.53 -2.43
C LYS A 36 5.26 -8.44 -3.94
N GLN A 37 5.68 -9.51 -4.60
CA GLN A 37 5.77 -9.57 -6.07
C GLN A 37 4.40 -9.47 -6.74
N LYS A 38 3.38 -10.20 -6.26
CA LYS A 38 2.01 -10.10 -6.77
C LYS A 38 1.43 -8.69 -6.60
N ARG A 39 1.66 -8.05 -5.45
CA ARG A 39 1.26 -6.65 -5.22
C ARG A 39 1.97 -5.67 -6.15
N ALA A 40 3.28 -5.85 -6.35
CA ALA A 40 4.03 -5.02 -7.29
C ALA A 40 3.52 -5.20 -8.73
N MET A 41 3.20 -6.44 -9.14
CA MET A 41 2.64 -6.71 -10.46
C MET A 41 1.26 -6.06 -10.64
N LEU A 42 0.37 -6.18 -9.64
CA LEU A 42 -0.93 -5.51 -9.64
C LEU A 42 -0.79 -3.99 -9.67
N GLY A 43 0.13 -3.44 -8.88
CA GLY A 43 0.44 -2.01 -8.87
C GLY A 43 0.96 -1.52 -10.22
N ALA A 44 1.80 -2.30 -10.89
CA ALA A 44 2.25 -2.00 -12.25
C ALA A 44 1.08 -1.99 -13.24
N THR A 45 0.21 -3.01 -13.22
CA THR A 45 -0.98 -3.04 -14.10
C THR A 45 -1.92 -1.84 -13.86
N CYS A 46 -2.13 -1.45 -12.60
CA CYS A 46 -2.93 -0.28 -12.25
C CYS A 46 -2.29 1.01 -12.80
N GLY A 47 -0.97 1.15 -12.66
CA GLY A 47 -0.21 2.26 -13.25
C GLY A 47 -0.37 2.34 -14.77
N THR A 48 -0.27 1.20 -15.48
CA THR A 48 -0.48 1.13 -16.93
C THR A 48 -1.88 1.56 -17.34
N VAL A 49 -2.91 1.07 -16.65
CA VAL A 49 -4.31 1.49 -16.90
C VAL A 49 -4.49 2.98 -16.65
N GLY A 50 -3.88 3.52 -15.59
CA GLY A 50 -3.91 4.96 -15.29
C GLY A 50 -3.31 5.81 -16.40
N VAL A 51 -2.15 5.41 -16.95
CA VAL A 51 -1.54 6.12 -18.09
C VAL A 51 -2.41 6.04 -19.34
N LEU A 52 -2.97 4.86 -19.66
CA LEU A 52 -3.86 4.68 -20.81
C LEU A 52 -5.13 5.54 -20.67
N ALA A 53 -5.76 5.52 -19.50
CA ALA A 53 -6.92 6.37 -19.22
C ALA A 53 -6.56 7.85 -19.33
N GLY A 54 -5.40 8.26 -18.84
CA GLY A 54 -4.87 9.61 -19.02
C GLY A 54 -4.74 10.01 -20.49
N GLY A 55 -4.27 9.10 -21.34
CA GLY A 55 -4.23 9.29 -22.80
C GLY A 55 -5.62 9.49 -23.41
N VAL A 56 -6.62 8.72 -22.98
CA VAL A 56 -8.02 8.90 -23.41
C VAL A 56 -8.55 10.27 -22.99
N PHE A 57 -8.35 10.66 -21.72
CA PHE A 57 -8.79 11.98 -21.22
C PHE A 57 -8.09 13.16 -21.91
N TYR A 58 -6.86 12.97 -22.41
CA TYR A 58 -6.16 13.95 -23.22
C TYR A 58 -6.87 14.19 -24.55
N VAL A 59 -7.35 13.12 -25.22
CA VAL A 59 -8.13 13.19 -26.47
C VAL A 59 -9.44 13.95 -26.27
N VAL A 60 -10.12 13.76 -25.12
CA VAL A 60 -11.36 14.49 -24.78
C VAL A 60 -11.10 15.91 -24.23
N LYS A 61 -9.88 16.44 -24.41
CA LYS A 61 -9.44 17.80 -23.99
C LYS A 61 -9.56 18.08 -22.48
N SER A 62 -9.68 17.04 -21.66
CA SER A 62 -9.71 17.15 -20.20
C SER A 62 -8.29 17.15 -19.64
N TYR A 63 -7.49 18.15 -20.01
CA TYR A 63 -6.03 18.16 -19.80
C TYR A 63 -5.61 18.10 -18.34
N ASN A 64 -6.34 18.73 -17.41
CA ASN A 64 -6.01 18.67 -15.98
C ASN A 64 -6.13 17.25 -15.42
N ILE A 65 -7.18 16.53 -15.81
CA ILE A 65 -7.42 15.14 -15.40
C ILE A 65 -6.41 14.21 -16.09
N ALA A 66 -6.17 14.42 -17.39
CA ALA A 66 -5.21 13.66 -18.17
C ALA A 66 -3.79 13.76 -17.57
N THR A 67 -3.35 14.97 -17.23
CA THR A 67 -2.01 15.20 -16.67
C THR A 67 -1.85 14.52 -15.31
N GLY A 68 -2.86 14.63 -14.43
CA GLY A 68 -2.85 13.93 -13.14
C GLY A 68 -2.79 12.41 -13.27
N LEU A 69 -3.56 11.85 -14.21
CA LEU A 69 -3.57 10.40 -14.49
C LEU A 69 -2.28 9.91 -15.12
N ILE A 70 -1.69 10.65 -16.06
CA ILE A 70 -0.42 10.28 -16.69
C ILE A 70 0.72 10.32 -15.67
N ILE A 71 0.84 11.39 -14.89
CA ILE A 71 1.90 11.52 -13.88
C ILE A 71 1.71 10.45 -12.79
N GLY A 72 0.51 10.35 -12.22
CA GLY A 72 0.21 9.37 -11.18
C GLY A 72 0.39 7.93 -11.65
N GLY A 73 -0.09 7.63 -12.87
CA GLY A 73 0.06 6.33 -13.51
C GLY A 73 1.52 5.98 -13.79
N ALA A 74 2.31 6.92 -14.31
CA ALA A 74 3.73 6.71 -14.61
C ALA A 74 4.56 6.50 -13.34
N VAL A 75 4.32 7.29 -12.28
CA VAL A 75 4.98 7.12 -10.98
C VAL A 75 4.61 5.77 -10.37
N THR A 76 3.33 5.42 -10.37
CA THR A 76 2.85 4.13 -9.84
C THR A 76 3.47 2.96 -10.60
N LEU A 77 3.50 3.03 -11.93
CA LEU A 77 4.11 2.01 -12.78
C LEU A 77 5.61 1.87 -12.51
N GLY A 78 6.34 2.99 -12.50
CA GLY A 78 7.79 3.03 -12.30
C GLY A 78 8.21 2.49 -10.93
N VAL A 79 7.55 2.93 -9.86
CA VAL A 79 7.83 2.47 -8.50
C VAL A 79 7.57 0.98 -8.36
N ASN A 80 6.46 0.49 -8.89
CA ASN A 80 6.10 -0.94 -8.80
C ASN A 80 7.02 -1.83 -9.65
N LEU A 81 7.45 -1.40 -10.84
CA LEU A 81 8.45 -2.11 -11.64
C LEU A 81 9.82 -2.14 -10.97
N ALA A 82 10.28 -1.02 -10.42
CA ALA A 82 11.53 -0.94 -9.67
C ALA A 82 11.49 -1.87 -8.44
N THR A 83 10.37 -1.85 -7.70
CA THR A 83 10.13 -2.71 -6.55
C THR A 83 10.14 -4.19 -6.95
N SER A 84 9.47 -4.55 -8.04
CA SER A 84 9.47 -5.92 -8.57
C SER A 84 10.88 -6.39 -8.97
N LYS A 85 11.67 -5.53 -9.62
CA LYS A 85 13.06 -5.84 -10.00
C LYS A 85 13.98 -6.04 -8.79
N VAL A 86 13.77 -5.29 -7.71
CA VAL A 86 14.50 -5.47 -6.44
C VAL A 86 14.08 -6.76 -5.75
N LEU A 87 12.78 -7.06 -5.73
CA LEU A 87 12.22 -8.28 -5.15
C LEU A 87 12.62 -9.55 -5.91
N SER A 88 12.86 -9.48 -7.21
CA SER A 88 13.32 -10.61 -8.03
C SER A 88 14.81 -10.92 -7.84
N LYS A 89 15.60 -10.00 -7.27
CA LYS A 89 17.03 -10.19 -6.99
C LYS A 89 17.30 -10.74 -5.59
N LYS A 90 16.28 -10.79 -4.73
CA LYS A 90 16.33 -11.35 -3.37
C LYS A 90 15.83 -12.78 -3.39
#